data_AF-A0A267T7G6-F1
#
_entry.id   AF-A0A267T7G6-F1
#
_cell.length_a   1.000
_cell.length_b   1.000
_cell.length_c   1.000
_cell.angle_alpha   90.00
_cell.angle_beta   90.00
_cell.angle_gamma   90.00
#
_symmetry.space_group_name_H-M   'P 1'
#
loop_
_entity.id
_entity.type
_entity.pdbx_description
1 polymer ?
#
loop_
_entity_poly.entity_id
_entity_poly.type
_entity_poly.pdbx_seq_one_letter_code
_entity_poly.pdbx_strand_id
1 'polypeptide(L)'
;MVNFNYKETYVRVILLKDDIYIFHQDLNDEEDFSKKLRILKHCFVSLDILRDSFRHFAFIIKNEEELIKKAKSLKKRLEFINHLRNKISGHLDEKVITKAIQWEPFIFSKDLIENEKARIFLIYKSLIESSINSYIDCNSNQSVFDTEIDLAYPPNQKLFFNYVGDLNLDAIDFLTEIEKIIINTIKFWGETELFEMAKKAGETDFNLKMN
;
A
#
# COMPACT_ATOMS: atom_id res chain seq x y z
N MET A 1 -28.36 -13.75 -8.02
CA MET A 1 -27.52 -12.58 -8.36
C MET A 1 -26.98 -12.01 -7.06
N VAL A 2 -25.66 -11.90 -6.91
CA VAL A 2 -25.08 -11.19 -5.76
C VAL A 2 -25.48 -9.73 -5.90
N ASN A 3 -26.19 -9.17 -4.91
CA ASN A 3 -26.58 -7.77 -4.92
C ASN A 3 -25.32 -6.92 -4.72
N PHE A 4 -24.91 -6.16 -5.74
CA PHE A 4 -23.71 -5.32 -5.64
C PHE A 4 -23.99 -4.11 -4.75
N ASN A 5 -23.22 -3.94 -3.68
CA ASN A 5 -23.41 -2.82 -2.74
C ASN A 5 -22.49 -1.64 -3.11
N TYR A 6 -23.06 -0.63 -3.76
CA TYR A 6 -22.35 0.60 -4.11
C TYR A 6 -21.86 1.36 -2.87
N LYS A 7 -22.62 1.39 -1.77
CA LYS A 7 -22.24 2.13 -0.54
C LYS A 7 -21.02 1.51 0.15
N GLU A 8 -20.94 0.17 0.22
CA GLU A 8 -19.74 -0.51 0.72
C GLU A 8 -18.51 -0.19 -0.15
N THR A 9 -18.70 -0.19 -1.47
CA THR A 9 -17.60 0.11 -2.40
C THR A 9 -17.18 1.58 -2.30
N TYR A 10 -18.12 2.50 -2.08
CA TYR A 10 -17.83 3.91 -1.85
C TYR A 10 -16.95 4.13 -0.62
N VAL A 11 -17.33 3.55 0.53
CA VAL A 11 -16.53 3.65 1.77
C VAL A 11 -15.11 3.14 1.53
N ARG A 12 -14.97 2.00 0.83
CA ARG A 12 -13.68 1.40 0.49
C ARG A 12 -12.83 2.33 -0.40
N VAL A 13 -13.43 2.95 -1.40
CA VAL A 13 -12.74 3.86 -2.33
C VAL A 13 -12.27 5.11 -1.62
N ILE A 14 -13.14 5.73 -0.80
CA ILE A 14 -12.81 6.94 -0.05
C ILE A 14 -11.64 6.69 0.90
N LEU A 15 -11.71 5.62 1.72
CA LEU A 15 -10.64 5.29 2.66
C LEU A 15 -9.31 5.00 1.97
N LEU A 16 -9.32 4.16 0.93
CA LEU A 16 -8.09 3.83 0.20
C LEU A 16 -7.48 5.05 -0.49
N LYS A 17 -8.31 5.91 -1.08
CA LYS A 17 -7.84 7.11 -1.76
C LYS A 17 -7.19 8.07 -0.77
N ASP A 18 -7.85 8.30 0.37
CA ASP A 18 -7.35 9.18 1.44
C ASP A 18 -6.02 8.68 2.01
N ASP A 19 -5.95 7.41 2.42
CA ASP A 19 -4.73 6.80 2.95
C ASP A 19 -3.56 6.90 1.96
N ILE A 20 -3.76 6.49 0.71
CA ILE A 20 -2.69 6.49 -0.31
C ILE A 20 -2.26 7.92 -0.63
N TYR A 21 -3.20 8.87 -0.66
CA TYR A 21 -2.92 10.28 -0.86
C TYR A 21 -2.07 10.87 0.27
N ILE A 22 -2.47 10.66 1.53
CA ILE A 22 -1.72 11.13 2.70
C ILE A 22 -0.31 10.54 2.70
N PHE A 23 -0.17 9.22 2.51
CA PHE A 23 1.16 8.60 2.46
C PHE A 23 2.00 9.09 1.29
N HIS A 24 1.39 9.40 0.14
CA HIS A 24 2.11 10.01 -0.98
C HIS A 24 2.65 11.39 -0.63
N GLN A 25 1.84 12.25 0.02
CA GLN A 25 2.28 13.57 0.47
C GLN A 25 3.39 13.44 1.52
N ASP A 26 3.15 12.68 2.58
CA ASP A 26 4.11 12.49 3.67
C ASP A 26 5.45 11.92 3.18
N LEU A 27 5.45 11.01 2.21
CA LEU A 27 6.68 10.50 1.60
C LEU A 27 7.48 11.56 0.85
N ASN A 28 6.81 12.51 0.20
CA ASN A 28 7.46 13.57 -0.55
C ASN A 28 7.98 14.68 0.38
N ASP A 29 7.24 14.99 1.44
CA ASP A 29 7.51 16.12 2.33
C ASP A 29 8.44 15.77 3.50
N GLU A 30 8.59 14.48 3.86
CA GLU A 30 9.44 14.07 4.97
C GLU A 30 10.93 14.07 4.63
N GLU A 31 11.68 14.94 5.32
CA GLU A 31 13.13 15.08 5.22
C GLU A 31 13.88 14.06 6.10
N ASP A 32 13.31 13.64 7.24
CA ASP A 32 13.90 12.61 8.09
C ASP A 32 13.74 11.25 7.41
N PHE A 33 14.82 10.79 6.81
CA PHE A 33 14.83 9.54 6.06
C PHE A 33 14.38 8.33 6.90
N SER A 34 14.62 8.32 8.22
CA SER A 34 14.14 7.23 9.08
C SER A 34 12.61 7.23 9.20
N LYS A 35 12.00 8.41 9.29
CA LYS A 35 10.54 8.55 9.28
C LYS A 35 9.97 8.23 7.90
N LYS A 36 10.63 8.66 6.83
CA LYS A 36 10.25 8.33 5.45
C LYS A 36 10.17 6.82 5.22
N LEU A 37 11.12 6.04 5.74
CA LEU A 37 11.10 4.58 5.68
C LEU A 37 9.95 3.96 6.50
N ARG A 38 9.53 4.58 7.61
CA ARG A 38 8.35 4.15 8.39
C ARG A 38 7.05 4.42 7.63
N ILE A 39 6.90 5.63 7.10
CA ILE A 39 5.75 6.01 6.26
C ILE A 39 5.64 5.05 5.08
N LEU A 40 6.75 4.76 4.41
CA LEU A 40 6.81 3.81 3.30
C LEU A 40 6.27 2.42 3.68
N LYS A 41 6.69 1.91 4.85
CA LYS A 41 6.22 0.63 5.38
C LYS A 41 4.70 0.62 5.59
N HIS A 42 4.11 1.73 6.00
CA HIS A 42 2.65 1.90 6.15
C HIS A 42 1.94 2.04 4.80
N CYS A 43 2.53 2.78 3.85
CA CYS A 43 2.03 2.92 2.48
C CYS A 43 1.82 1.55 1.80
N PHE A 44 2.72 0.59 2.02
CA PHE A 44 2.57 -0.77 1.50
C PHE A 44 1.29 -1.46 1.96
N VAL A 45 0.81 -1.17 3.18
CA VAL A 45 -0.42 -1.76 3.70
C VAL A 45 -1.63 -1.24 2.92
N SER A 46 -1.76 0.06 2.71
CA SER A 46 -2.90 0.62 1.97
C SER A 46 -2.90 0.20 0.50
N LEU A 47 -1.73 0.11 -0.13
CA LEU A 47 -1.57 -0.43 -1.49
C LEU A 47 -1.93 -1.93 -1.55
N ASP A 48 -1.55 -2.72 -0.55
CA ASP A 48 -1.92 -4.14 -0.43
C ASP A 48 -3.44 -4.32 -0.28
N ILE A 49 -4.10 -3.47 0.52
CA ILE A 49 -5.57 -3.45 0.63
C ILE A 49 -6.21 -3.06 -0.70
N LEU A 50 -5.63 -2.13 -1.46
CA LEU A 50 -6.09 -1.82 -2.82
C LEU A 50 -6.02 -3.04 -3.75
N ARG A 51 -4.92 -3.80 -3.71
CA ARG A 51 -4.79 -5.04 -4.49
C ARG A 51 -5.95 -6.01 -4.20
N ASP A 52 -6.24 -6.24 -2.93
CA ASP A 52 -7.31 -7.16 -2.54
C ASP A 52 -8.71 -6.60 -2.87
N SER A 53 -8.80 -5.28 -3.00
CA SER A 53 -10.05 -4.57 -3.25
C SER A 53 -10.55 -4.64 -4.69
N PHE A 54 -9.71 -5.01 -5.66
CA PHE A 54 -10.11 -5.01 -7.08
C PHE A 54 -11.31 -5.89 -7.41
N ARG A 55 -11.54 -6.98 -6.66
CA ARG A 55 -12.74 -7.82 -6.85
C ARG A 55 -14.03 -7.04 -6.60
N HIS A 56 -14.00 -6.04 -5.71
CA HIS A 56 -15.12 -5.16 -5.41
C HIS A 56 -15.32 -4.08 -6.48
N PHE A 57 -14.33 -3.82 -7.34
CA PHE A 57 -14.44 -2.86 -8.44
C PHE A 57 -14.83 -3.51 -9.77
N ALA A 58 -14.71 -4.83 -9.88
CA ALA A 58 -14.92 -5.56 -11.13
C ALA A 58 -16.29 -5.29 -11.78
N PHE A 59 -17.35 -5.17 -10.98
CA PHE A 59 -18.69 -4.87 -11.49
C PHE A 59 -18.82 -3.43 -12.01
N ILE A 60 -18.15 -2.47 -11.36
CA ILE A 60 -18.19 -1.04 -11.72
C ILE A 60 -17.46 -0.84 -13.05
N ILE A 61 -16.27 -1.41 -13.20
CA ILE A 61 -15.41 -1.16 -14.37
C ILE A 61 -15.72 -2.05 -15.57
N LYS A 62 -16.69 -2.97 -15.49
CA LYS A 62 -16.88 -4.04 -16.49
C LYS A 62 -17.08 -3.54 -17.93
N ASN A 63 -17.57 -2.31 -18.09
CA ASN A 63 -17.83 -1.68 -19.38
C ASN A 63 -16.88 -0.48 -19.66
N GLU A 64 -15.90 -0.27 -18.79
CA GLU A 64 -14.97 0.87 -18.83
C GLU A 64 -13.58 0.37 -19.28
N GLU A 65 -13.34 0.30 -20.59
CA GLU A 65 -12.14 -0.34 -21.15
C GLU A 65 -10.83 0.23 -20.59
N GLU A 66 -10.75 1.55 -20.47
CA GLU A 66 -9.58 2.23 -19.92
C GLU A 66 -9.38 1.91 -18.43
N LEU A 67 -10.45 1.83 -17.63
CA LEU A 67 -10.35 1.42 -16.22
C LEU A 67 -9.96 -0.05 -16.08
N ILE A 68 -10.39 -0.92 -16.98
CA ILE A 68 -9.93 -2.32 -17.02
C ILE A 68 -8.43 -2.39 -17.29
N LYS A 69 -7.91 -1.60 -18.23
CA LYS A 69 -6.47 -1.52 -18.53
C LYS A 69 -5.69 -0.99 -17.32
N LYS A 70 -6.13 0.12 -16.72
CA LYS A 70 -5.53 0.69 -15.50
C LYS A 70 -5.51 -0.32 -14.36
N ALA A 71 -6.64 -1.00 -14.09
CA ALA A 71 -6.73 -2.03 -13.05
C ALA A 71 -5.77 -3.20 -13.28
N LYS A 72 -5.62 -3.67 -14.52
CA LYS A 72 -4.66 -4.74 -14.87
C LYS A 72 -3.21 -4.30 -14.63
N SER A 73 -2.86 -3.08 -15.05
CA SER A 73 -1.53 -2.52 -14.85
C SER A 73 -1.20 -2.38 -13.35
N LEU A 74 -2.11 -1.76 -12.59
CA LEU A 74 -1.97 -1.58 -11.16
C LEU A 74 -1.81 -2.92 -10.42
N LYS A 75 -2.66 -3.90 -10.70
CA LYS A 75 -2.55 -5.24 -10.09
C LYS A 75 -1.15 -5.83 -10.25
N LYS A 76 -0.57 -5.76 -11.45
CA LYS A 76 0.77 -6.29 -11.71
C LYS A 76 1.83 -5.60 -10.84
N ARG A 77 1.78 -4.26 -10.72
CA ARG A 77 2.71 -3.48 -9.88
C ARG A 77 2.51 -3.75 -8.39
N LEU A 78 1.27 -4.01 -7.98
CA LEU A 78 0.91 -4.29 -6.59
C LEU A 78 1.31 -5.70 -6.13
N GLU A 79 1.66 -6.62 -7.03
CA GLU A 79 2.29 -7.90 -6.63
C GLU A 79 3.65 -7.69 -5.98
N PHE A 80 4.42 -6.70 -6.45
CA PHE A 80 5.66 -6.33 -5.78
C PHE A 80 5.38 -5.75 -4.39
N ILE A 81 4.36 -4.89 -4.26
CA ILE A 81 3.98 -4.33 -2.95
C ILE A 81 3.47 -5.41 -2.00
N ASN A 82 2.73 -6.40 -2.49
CA ASN A 82 2.33 -7.59 -1.72
C ASN A 82 3.54 -8.26 -1.08
N HIS A 83 4.58 -8.51 -1.89
CA HIS A 83 5.80 -9.14 -1.43
C HIS A 83 6.45 -8.30 -0.33
N LEU A 84 6.66 -7.00 -0.56
CA LEU A 84 7.23 -6.09 0.44
C LEU A 84 6.41 -6.09 1.74
N ARG A 85 5.09 -5.92 1.63
CA ARG A 85 4.16 -5.94 2.76
C ARG A 85 4.29 -7.23 3.54
N ASN A 86 4.29 -8.39 2.89
CA ASN A 86 4.37 -9.68 3.56
C ASN A 86 5.73 -9.90 4.24
N LYS A 87 6.80 -9.30 3.73
CA LYS A 87 8.14 -9.43 4.31
C LYS A 87 8.39 -8.55 5.54
N ILE A 88 7.85 -7.32 5.56
CA ILE A 88 8.21 -6.34 6.60
C ILE A 88 7.04 -5.61 7.27
N SER A 89 5.84 -5.59 6.68
CA SER A 89 4.69 -4.81 7.20
C SER A 89 3.60 -5.66 7.83
N GLY A 90 3.25 -6.79 7.22
CA GLY A 90 2.29 -7.75 7.76
C GLY A 90 2.93 -8.74 8.73
N HIS A 91 4.14 -9.18 8.40
CA HIS A 91 4.98 -10.03 9.24
C HIS A 91 6.41 -9.51 9.20
N LEU A 92 7.19 -9.83 10.22
CA LEU A 92 8.65 -9.66 10.22
C LEU A 92 9.26 -11.01 9.82
N ASP A 93 9.54 -11.19 8.53
CA ASP A 93 10.06 -12.46 7.99
C ASP A 93 11.50 -12.72 8.46
N GLU A 94 11.72 -13.86 9.11
CA GLU A 94 13.02 -14.25 9.68
C GLU A 94 14.13 -14.37 8.63
N LYS A 95 13.82 -14.82 7.41
CA LYS A 95 14.79 -14.93 6.33
C LYS A 95 15.21 -13.54 5.86
N VAL A 96 14.25 -12.61 5.77
CA VAL A 96 14.55 -11.21 5.44
C VAL A 96 15.36 -10.55 6.54
N ILE A 97 15.06 -10.79 7.82
CA ILE A 97 15.88 -10.28 8.93
C ILE A 97 17.30 -10.83 8.82
N THR A 98 17.45 -12.14 8.59
CA THR A 98 18.77 -12.76 8.41
C THR A 98 19.54 -12.12 7.26
N LYS A 99 18.87 -11.82 6.15
CA LYS A 99 19.48 -11.13 5.00
C LYS A 99 19.82 -9.68 5.30
N ALA A 100 18.99 -8.95 6.05
CA ALA A 100 19.26 -7.59 6.48
C ALA A 100 20.51 -7.52 7.38
N ILE A 101 20.69 -8.48 8.28
CA ILE A 101 21.88 -8.59 9.13
C ILE A 101 23.15 -8.85 8.29
N GLN A 102 23.04 -9.70 7.26
CA GLN A 102 24.15 -9.96 6.33
C GLN A 102 24.48 -8.74 5.45
N TRP A 103 23.45 -8.05 4.99
CA TRP A 103 23.54 -6.89 4.12
C TRP A 103 24.12 -5.66 4.83
N GLU A 104 23.76 -5.47 6.11
CA GLU A 104 24.16 -4.31 6.91
C GLU A 104 24.77 -4.76 8.25
N PRO A 105 26.02 -5.27 8.26
CA PRO A 105 26.66 -5.75 9.49
C PRO A 105 26.91 -4.64 10.51
N PHE A 106 26.95 -3.37 10.07
CA PHE A 106 27.16 -2.23 10.95
C PHE A 106 26.04 -2.04 11.98
N ILE A 107 24.85 -2.64 11.80
CA ILE A 107 23.78 -2.66 12.81
C ILE A 107 24.28 -3.14 14.19
N PHE A 108 25.29 -4.01 14.21
CA PHE A 108 25.90 -4.55 15.42
C PHE A 108 27.27 -3.94 15.76
N SER A 109 27.63 -2.81 15.15
CA SER A 109 28.84 -2.07 15.53
C SER A 109 28.73 -1.57 16.97
N LYS A 110 29.84 -1.66 17.72
CA LYS A 110 29.94 -1.12 19.08
C LYS A 110 29.66 0.39 19.12
N ASP A 111 30.01 1.10 18.05
CA ASP A 111 29.83 2.55 17.94
C ASP A 111 28.35 2.96 17.88
N LEU A 112 27.45 2.02 17.55
CA LEU A 112 26.01 2.28 17.51
C LEU A 112 25.29 1.96 18.83
N ILE A 113 25.97 1.41 19.84
CA ILE A 113 25.35 1.05 21.13
C ILE A 113 24.61 2.27 21.71
N GLU A 114 25.29 3.42 21.75
CA GLU A 114 24.79 4.68 22.31
C GLU A 114 24.00 5.54 21.30
N ASN A 115 23.97 5.17 20.01
CA ASN A 115 23.27 5.92 18.97
C ASN A 115 22.04 5.16 18.44
N GLU A 116 20.95 5.20 19.23
CA GLU A 116 19.70 4.50 18.91
C GLU A 116 19.11 4.94 17.56
N LYS A 117 19.17 6.24 17.23
CA LYS A 117 18.63 6.77 15.98
C LYS A 117 19.33 6.16 14.77
N ALA A 118 20.66 6.14 14.77
CA ALA A 118 21.45 5.54 13.68
C ALA A 118 21.20 4.03 13.58
N ARG A 119 21.09 3.32 14.71
CA ARG A 119 20.78 1.89 14.72
C ARG A 119 19.39 1.59 14.13
N ILE A 120 18.37 2.34 14.56
CA ILE A 120 17.00 2.21 14.02
C ILE A 120 17.00 2.49 12.52
N PHE A 121 17.69 3.53 12.08
CA PHE A 121 17.82 3.86 10.67
C PHE A 121 18.37 2.68 9.86
N LEU A 122 19.52 2.12 10.27
CA LEU A 122 20.14 1.00 9.56
C LEU A 122 19.26 -0.25 9.54
N ILE A 123 18.53 -0.53 10.62
CA ILE A 123 17.57 -1.65 10.67
C ILE A 123 16.44 -1.44 9.66
N TYR A 124 15.81 -0.26 9.63
CA TYR A 124 14.74 0.01 8.66
C TYR A 124 15.25 -0.05 7.23
N LYS A 125 16.40 0.59 6.95
CA LYS A 125 17.02 0.62 5.63
C LYS A 125 17.28 -0.80 5.13
N SER A 126 18.02 -1.59 5.90
CA SER A 126 18.44 -2.94 5.53
C SER A 126 17.26 -3.92 5.38
N LEU A 127 16.22 -3.80 6.20
CA LEU A 127 15.00 -4.60 6.07
C LEU A 127 14.24 -4.29 4.77
N ILE A 128 14.12 -3.01 4.42
CA ILE A 128 13.46 -2.58 3.18
C ILE A 128 14.29 -3.02 1.97
N GLU A 129 15.60 -2.76 1.95
CA GLU A 129 16.50 -3.22 0.89
C GLU A 129 16.45 -4.73 0.71
N SER A 130 16.54 -5.50 1.79
CA SER A 130 16.47 -6.97 1.74
C SER A 130 15.12 -7.47 1.24
N SER A 131 14.03 -6.75 1.55
CA SER A 131 12.70 -7.08 1.02
C SER A 131 12.61 -6.81 -0.47
N ILE A 132 13.13 -5.67 -0.94
CA ILE A 132 13.18 -5.31 -2.36
C ILE A 132 14.03 -6.30 -3.15
N ASN A 133 15.23 -6.58 -2.66
CA ASN A 133 16.23 -7.41 -3.35
C ASN A 133 15.90 -8.91 -3.28
N SER A 134 14.98 -9.32 -2.40
CA SER A 134 14.47 -10.70 -2.38
C SER A 134 13.34 -10.95 -3.39
N TYR A 135 12.85 -9.91 -4.07
CA TYR A 135 11.88 -10.06 -5.16
C TYR A 135 12.62 -10.35 -6.47
N ILE A 136 13.02 -11.61 -6.65
CA ILE A 136 13.85 -12.08 -7.76
C ILE A 136 13.08 -12.91 -8.78
N ASP A 137 13.55 -12.90 -10.03
CA ASP A 137 12.98 -13.66 -11.15
C ASP A 137 13.59 -15.08 -11.23
N CYS A 138 13.20 -15.85 -12.25
CA CYS A 138 13.73 -17.19 -12.47
C CYS A 138 15.23 -17.22 -12.81
N ASN A 139 15.82 -16.08 -13.16
CA ASN A 139 17.25 -15.93 -13.47
C ASN A 139 18.04 -15.36 -12.29
N SER A 140 17.40 -15.19 -11.12
CA SER A 140 17.98 -14.57 -9.91
C SER A 140 18.27 -13.08 -10.03
N ASN A 141 17.65 -12.37 -10.97
CA ASN A 141 17.71 -10.91 -11.08
C ASN A 141 16.55 -10.26 -10.32
N GLN A 142 16.72 -9.03 -9.84
CA GLN A 142 15.65 -8.28 -9.18
C GLN A 142 14.54 -7.97 -10.19
N SER A 143 13.31 -8.45 -9.96
CA SER A 143 12.23 -8.54 -10.96
C SER A 143 11.58 -7.21 -11.40
N VAL A 144 11.91 -6.09 -10.77
CA VAL A 144 11.27 -4.78 -11.00
C VAL A 144 12.25 -3.74 -11.53
N PHE A 145 13.50 -3.80 -11.07
CA PHE A 145 14.53 -2.79 -11.28
C PHE A 145 15.72 -3.33 -12.07
N ASP A 146 15.81 -4.65 -12.29
CA ASP A 146 16.92 -5.35 -12.95
C ASP A 146 18.29 -5.09 -12.29
N THR A 147 18.29 -4.59 -11.04
CA THR A 147 19.46 -4.31 -10.22
C THR A 147 19.12 -4.45 -8.75
N GLU A 148 20.14 -4.74 -7.94
CA GLU A 148 20.02 -4.62 -6.48
C GLU A 148 19.83 -3.14 -6.08
N ILE A 149 18.90 -2.92 -5.15
CA ILE A 149 18.60 -1.61 -4.58
C ILE A 149 19.40 -1.42 -3.29
N ASP A 150 20.12 -0.31 -3.26
CA ASP A 150 20.82 0.25 -2.10
C ASP A 150 20.29 1.68 -1.91
N LEU A 151 19.57 1.91 -0.83
CA LEU A 151 18.93 3.18 -0.51
C LEU A 151 19.91 4.25 -0.02
N ALA A 152 21.16 3.88 0.29
CA ALA A 152 22.24 4.82 0.52
C ALA A 152 22.86 5.33 -0.81
N TYR A 153 22.63 4.63 -1.92
CA TYR A 153 23.05 5.05 -3.25
C TYR A 153 21.96 5.92 -3.92
N PRO A 154 22.21 7.23 -4.18
CA PRO A 154 21.16 8.16 -4.62
C PRO A 154 20.40 7.75 -5.89
N PRO A 155 21.04 7.19 -6.94
CA PRO A 155 20.31 6.70 -8.11
C PRO A 155 19.33 5.56 -7.81
N ASN A 156 19.71 4.61 -6.96
CA ASN A 156 18.84 3.51 -6.54
C ASN A 156 17.70 4.00 -5.64
N GLN A 157 17.99 4.93 -4.74
CA GLN A 157 16.98 5.61 -3.94
C GLN A 157 15.95 6.30 -4.84
N LYS A 158 16.40 7.10 -5.81
CA LYS A 158 15.52 7.79 -6.76
C LYS A 158 14.68 6.81 -7.57
N LEU A 159 15.30 5.73 -8.07
CA LEU A 159 14.61 4.69 -8.84
C LEU A 159 13.45 4.08 -8.04
N PHE A 160 13.72 3.69 -6.79
CA PHE A 160 12.73 3.06 -5.94
C PHE A 160 11.62 4.03 -5.49
N PHE A 161 11.96 5.23 -5.03
CA PHE A 161 10.95 6.20 -4.59
C PHE A 161 10.11 6.75 -5.74
N ASN A 162 10.67 6.93 -6.95
CA ASN A 162 9.89 7.27 -8.13
C ASN A 162 8.88 6.15 -8.46
N TYR A 163 9.30 4.88 -8.41
CA TYR A 163 8.39 3.76 -8.64
C TYR A 163 7.19 3.78 -7.68
N VAL A 164 7.43 4.02 -6.38
CA VAL A 164 6.36 4.11 -5.37
C VAL A 164 5.51 5.35 -5.58
N GLY A 165 6.13 6.50 -5.88
CA GLY A 165 5.42 7.75 -6.19
C GLY A 165 4.45 7.60 -7.35
N ASP A 166 4.94 7.06 -8.48
CA ASP A 166 4.13 6.79 -9.68
C ASP A 166 3.02 5.78 -9.39
N LEU A 167 3.28 4.79 -8.52
CA LEU A 167 2.27 3.79 -8.15
C LEU A 167 1.14 4.42 -7.34
N ASN A 168 1.49 5.30 -6.38
CA ASN A 168 0.52 6.02 -5.58
C ASN A 168 -0.34 6.93 -6.46
N LEU A 169 0.28 7.68 -7.39
CA LEU A 169 -0.45 8.56 -8.30
C LEU A 169 -1.42 7.78 -9.20
N ASP A 170 -0.98 6.67 -9.80
CA ASP A 170 -1.85 5.82 -10.61
C ASP A 170 -3.01 5.22 -9.78
N ALA A 171 -2.73 4.84 -8.53
CA ALA A 171 -3.74 4.31 -7.61
C ALA A 171 -4.79 5.37 -7.23
N ILE A 172 -4.35 6.59 -6.92
CA ILE A 172 -5.22 7.74 -6.61
C ILE A 172 -6.08 8.10 -7.81
N ASP A 173 -5.49 8.16 -9.01
CA ASP A 173 -6.21 8.43 -10.26
C ASP A 173 -7.27 7.36 -10.53
N PHE A 174 -6.91 6.08 -10.43
CA PHE A 174 -7.86 4.98 -10.57
C PHE A 174 -9.02 5.09 -9.56
N LEU A 175 -8.73 5.31 -8.28
CA LEU A 175 -9.75 5.42 -7.23
C LEU A 175 -10.65 6.64 -7.43
N THR A 176 -10.11 7.75 -7.93
CA THR A 176 -10.86 8.96 -8.27
C THR A 176 -11.88 8.70 -9.39
N GLU A 177 -11.49 7.95 -10.42
CA GLU A 177 -12.43 7.57 -11.49
C GLU A 177 -13.52 6.62 -10.99
N ILE A 178 -13.18 5.66 -10.13
CA ILE A 178 -14.17 4.78 -9.50
C ILE A 178 -15.17 5.59 -8.65
N GLU A 179 -14.67 6.51 -7.83
CA GLU A 179 -15.50 7.38 -6.99
C GLU A 179 -16.51 8.18 -7.83
N LYS A 180 -16.08 8.77 -8.95
CA LYS A 180 -16.98 9.51 -9.87
C LYS A 180 -18.12 8.64 -10.40
N ILE A 181 -17.87 7.37 -10.70
CA ILE A 181 -18.94 6.46 -11.15
C ILE A 181 -19.89 6.13 -10.00
N ILE A 182 -19.33 5.83 -8.83
CA ILE A 182 -20.11 5.42 -7.66
C ILE A 182 -20.98 6.56 -7.13
N ILE A 183 -20.45 7.79 -7.04
CA ILE A 183 -21.17 8.92 -6.46
C ILE A 183 -22.43 9.27 -7.26
N ASN A 184 -22.38 9.09 -8.58
CA ASN A 184 -23.53 9.28 -9.47
C ASN A 184 -24.57 8.16 -9.38
N THR A 185 -24.22 7.04 -8.73
CA THR A 185 -25.08 5.86 -8.57
C THR A 185 -25.70 5.77 -7.17
N ILE A 186 -25.03 6.32 -6.15
CA ILE A 186 -25.49 6.25 -4.76
C ILE A 186 -26.51 7.34 -4.47
N LYS A 187 -27.63 6.93 -3.86
CA LYS A 187 -28.51 7.85 -3.14
C LYS A 187 -27.92 8.18 -1.77
N PHE A 188 -27.50 9.42 -1.59
CA PHE A 188 -27.21 10.00 -0.29
C PHE A 188 -28.52 10.30 0.44
N TRP A 189 -28.51 10.10 1.76
CA TRP A 189 -29.69 10.29 2.58
C TRP A 189 -29.92 11.78 2.86
N GLY A 190 -31.16 12.22 2.68
CA GLY A 190 -31.60 13.51 3.21
C GLY A 190 -31.81 13.46 4.73
N GLU A 191 -32.06 14.62 5.35
CA GLU A 191 -32.22 14.74 6.82
C GLU A 191 -33.26 13.77 7.38
N THR A 192 -34.44 13.67 6.78
CA THR A 192 -35.50 12.76 7.24
C THR A 192 -35.09 11.28 7.14
N GLU A 193 -34.37 10.91 6.08
CA GLU A 193 -33.89 9.54 5.89
C GLU A 193 -32.78 9.18 6.88
N LEU A 194 -31.97 10.16 7.30
CA LEU A 194 -30.94 9.96 8.31
C LEU A 194 -31.52 9.56 9.66
N PHE A 195 -32.67 10.12 10.08
CA PHE A 195 -33.35 9.69 11.31
C PHE A 195 -33.73 8.20 11.27
N GLU A 196 -34.28 7.75 10.15
CA GLU A 196 -34.64 6.34 9.97
C GLU A 196 -33.40 5.43 9.95
N MET A 197 -32.31 5.86 9.32
CA MET A 197 -31.06 5.11 9.34
C MET A 197 -30.40 5.09 10.72
N ALA A 198 -30.48 6.17 11.48
CA ALA A 198 -29.97 6.23 12.86
C ALA A 198 -30.71 5.26 13.78
N LYS A 199 -32.03 5.10 13.60
CA LYS A 199 -32.80 4.07 14.31
C LYS A 199 -32.31 2.66 13.96
N LYS A 200 -32.16 2.36 12.66
CA LYS A 200 -31.60 1.07 12.21
C LYS A 200 -30.19 0.82 12.71
N ALA A 201 -29.37 1.87 12.85
CA ALA A 201 -28.02 1.75 13.36
C ALA A 201 -28.00 1.19 14.80
N GLY A 202 -28.99 1.52 15.63
CA GLY A 202 -29.14 0.96 16.98
C GLY A 202 -29.49 -0.54 17.02
N GLU A 203 -29.95 -1.09 15.90
CA GLU A 203 -30.29 -2.51 15.73
C GLU A 203 -29.16 -3.30 15.06
N THR A 204 -28.01 -2.67 14.79
CA THR A 204 -26.88 -3.31 14.09
C THR A 204 -26.32 -4.46 14.92
N ASP A 205 -26.34 -5.67 14.37
CA ASP A 205 -25.61 -6.81 14.92
C ASP A 205 -24.18 -6.84 14.39
N PHE A 206 -23.22 -6.74 15.31
CA PHE A 206 -21.79 -6.80 15.01
C PHE A 206 -21.22 -8.22 15.10
N ASN A 207 -22.06 -9.25 15.23
CA ASN A 207 -21.62 -10.64 15.17
C ASN A 207 -21.28 -11.06 13.73
N LEU A 208 -20.09 -10.67 13.27
CA LEU A 208 -19.58 -10.95 11.92
C LEU A 208 -19.32 -12.43 11.63
N LYS A 209 -19.46 -13.32 12.64
CA LYS A 209 -19.33 -14.78 12.48
C LYS A 209 -20.65 -15.44 12.06
N MET A 210 -21.77 -14.74 12.26
CA MET A 210 -23.07 -15.18 11.78
C MET A 210 -23.32 -14.57 10.40
N ASN A 211 -22.64 -15.12 9.39
CA ASN A 211 -22.91 -14.92 7.97
C ASN A 211 -22.66 -16.23 7.23
#